data_AF-A0A9N7Q6F9-F1
#
_entry.id   AF-A0A9N7Q6F9-F1
#
_cell.length_a   1.000
_cell.length_b   1.000
_cell.length_c   1.000
_cell.angle_alpha   90.00
_cell.angle_beta   90.00
_cell.angle_gamma   90.00
#
_symmetry.space_group_name_H-M   'P 1'
#
loop_
_entity.id
_entity.type
_entity.pdbx_description
1 polymer ?
#
loop_
_entity_poly.entity_id
_entity_poly.type
_entity_poly.pdbx_seq_one_letter_code
_entity_poly.pdbx_strand_id
1 'polypeptide(L)'
;MWINECLTRGIALYRAQDEQQPFQTLFTDEADGPLDPERKRAFMRMKREVLRIGGYEREFFISQTPDLVDEADGVIDVVALAAQ
;
A
#
# COMPACT_ATOMS: atom_id res chain seq x y z
N MET A 1 12.12 -0.99 7.86
CA MET A 1 11.18 -0.44 6.86
C MET A 1 9.77 -1.04 7.06
N TRP A 2 9.53 -2.32 6.79
CA TRP A 2 8.18 -2.92 6.90
C TRP A 2 7.54 -2.91 8.31
N ILE A 3 8.31 -3.13 9.38
CA ILE A 3 7.78 -3.04 10.77
C ILE A 3 7.24 -1.64 11.05
N ASN A 4 7.95 -0.60 10.60
CA ASN A 4 7.50 0.78 10.77
C ASN A 4 6.20 1.01 10.01
N GLU A 5 6.10 0.49 8.79
CA GLU A 5 4.87 0.58 8.00
C GLU A 5 3.68 -0.12 8.68
N CYS A 6 3.88 -1.33 9.20
CA CYS A 6 2.87 -2.06 9.95
C CYS A 6 2.41 -1.28 11.20
N LEU A 7 3.36 -0.68 11.93
CA LEU A 7 3.06 0.09 13.13
C LEU A 7 2.30 1.37 12.80
N THR A 8 2.75 2.13 11.80
CA THR A 8 2.09 3.35 11.33
C THR A 8 0.66 3.06 10.89
N ARG A 9 0.44 1.98 10.12
CA ARG A 9 -0.91 1.56 9.69
C ARG A 9 -1.76 1.09 10.87
N GLY A 10 -1.19 0.35 11.81
CA GLY A 10 -1.91 -0.05 13.03
C GLY A 10 -2.39 1.16 13.84
N ILE A 11 -1.55 2.19 13.96
CA ILE A 11 -1.93 3.45 14.61
C ILE A 11 -3.01 4.17 13.79
N ALA A 12 -2.88 4.23 12.46
CA ALA A 12 -3.88 4.85 11.59
C ALA A 12 -5.25 4.16 11.72
N LEU A 13 -5.28 2.82 11.71
CA LEU A 13 -6.50 2.04 11.91
C LEU A 13 -7.14 2.31 13.27
N TYR A 14 -6.34 2.42 14.34
CA TYR A 14 -6.84 2.75 15.66
C TYR A 14 -7.45 4.17 15.69
N ARG A 15 -6.78 5.16 15.11
CA ARG A 15 -7.28 6.54 15.09
C ARG A 15 -8.55 6.71 14.26
N ALA A 16 -8.68 5.96 13.17
CA ALA A 16 -9.86 6.00 12.30
C ALA A 16 -11.16 5.58 13.01
N GLN A 17 -11.08 4.90 14.17
CA GLN A 17 -12.26 4.50 14.94
C GLN A 17 -13.02 5.69 15.55
N ASP A 18 -12.31 6.78 15.87
CA ASP A 18 -12.88 7.98 16.50
C ASP A 18 -13.08 9.14 15.51
N GLU A 19 -12.77 8.94 14.24
CA GLU A 19 -12.84 9.99 13.22
C GLU A 19 -14.26 10.15 12.66
N GLN A 20 -14.75 11.40 12.60
CA GLN A 20 -16.06 11.71 12.04
C GLN A 20 -16.12 11.56 10.51
N GLN A 21 -14.97 11.65 9.85
CA GLN A 21 -14.84 11.49 8.41
C GLN A 21 -13.74 10.46 8.11
N PRO A 22 -14.08 9.29 7.54
CA PRO A 22 -13.11 8.25 7.27
C PRO A 22 -12.18 8.64 6.11
N PHE A 23 -10.90 8.33 6.24
CA PHE A 23 -9.96 8.40 5.12
C PHE A 23 -10.27 7.31 4.10
N GLN A 24 -10.34 7.69 2.82
CA GLN A 24 -10.71 6.75 1.75
C GLN A 24 -9.51 6.20 0.98
N THR A 25 -8.39 6.93 0.92
CA THR A 25 -7.26 6.59 0.04
C THR A 25 -5.93 6.64 0.80
N LEU A 26 -5.11 5.62 0.57
CA LEU A 26 -3.73 5.55 1.06
C LEU A 26 -2.72 5.78 -0.05
N PHE A 27 -1.54 6.29 0.31
CA PHE A 27 -0.40 6.47 -0.58
C PHE A 27 0.86 5.87 0.05
N THR A 28 1.68 5.17 -0.73
CA THR A 28 2.93 4.57 -0.24
C THR A 28 4.01 4.60 -1.30
N ASP A 29 5.20 5.06 -0.93
CA ASP A 29 6.34 5.17 -1.84
C ASP A 29 7.47 4.23 -1.40
N GLU A 30 7.95 3.40 -2.32
CA GLU A 30 9.13 2.51 -2.20
C GLU A 30 9.30 1.74 -0.87
N ALA A 31 8.20 1.25 -0.29
CA ALA A 31 8.22 0.61 1.03
C ALA A 31 8.75 -0.84 1.03
N ASP A 32 9.09 -1.41 -0.14
CA ASP A 32 9.41 -2.82 -0.33
C ASP A 32 10.91 -3.14 -0.55
N GLY A 33 11.79 -2.14 -0.55
CA GLY A 33 13.18 -2.22 -1.01
C GLY A 33 14.02 -3.43 -0.54
N PRO A 34 14.11 -3.74 0.77
CA PRO A 34 15.01 -4.80 1.28
C PRO A 34 14.32 -6.16 1.54
N LEU A 35 13.09 -6.38 1.08
CA LEU A 35 12.36 -7.62 1.37
C LEU A 35 12.73 -8.74 0.38
N ASP A 36 12.84 -9.98 0.88
CA ASP A 36 12.89 -11.14 -0.01
C ASP A 36 11.54 -11.36 -0.72
N PRO A 37 11.51 -12.11 -1.85
CA PRO A 37 10.28 -12.26 -2.65
C PRO A 37 9.08 -12.80 -1.88
N GLU A 38 9.29 -13.69 -0.89
CA GLU A 38 8.19 -14.22 -0.07
C GLU A 38 7.61 -13.14 0.85
N ARG A 39 8.49 -12.37 1.50
CA ARG A 39 8.09 -11.25 2.36
C ARG A 39 7.42 -10.12 1.58
N LYS A 40 7.82 -9.89 0.34
CA LYS A 40 7.15 -8.92 -0.57
C LYS A 40 5.69 -9.29 -0.81
N ARG A 41 5.39 -10.56 -1.12
CA ARG A 41 4.01 -11.04 -1.27
C ARG A 41 3.23 -10.96 0.05
N ALA A 42 3.87 -11.32 1.16
CA ALA A 42 3.25 -11.19 2.48
C ALA A 42 2.91 -9.73 2.83
N PHE A 43 3.77 -8.80 2.43
CA PHE A 43 3.56 -7.37 2.61
C PHE A 43 2.36 -6.85 1.79
N MET A 44 2.18 -7.30 0.54
CA MET A 44 0.98 -6.95 -0.24
C MET A 44 -0.31 -7.49 0.37
N ARG A 45 -0.29 -8.72 0.89
CA ARG A 45 -1.44 -9.27 1.62
C ARG A 45 -1.76 -8.45 2.86
N MET A 46 -0.74 -8.02 3.61
CA MET A 46 -0.92 -7.14 4.77
C MET A 46 -1.55 -5.80 4.37
N LYS A 47 -1.08 -5.18 3.28
CA LYS A 47 -1.67 -3.93 2.76
C LYS A 47 -3.15 -4.09 2.40
N ARG A 48 -3.52 -5.20 1.74
CA ARG A 48 -4.94 -5.52 1.45
C ARG A 48 -5.77 -5.67 2.73
N GLU A 49 -5.23 -6.31 3.77
CA GLU A 49 -5.94 -6.40 5.05
C GLU A 49 -6.09 -5.04 5.74
N VAL A 50 -5.10 -4.14 5.62
CA VAL A 50 -5.25 -2.77 6.12
C VAL A 50 -6.37 -2.03 5.39
N LEU A 51 -6.47 -2.16 4.07
CA LEU A 51 -7.58 -1.58 3.31
C LEU A 51 -8.93 -2.09 3.80
N ARG A 52 -9.05 -3.42 3.92
CA ARG A 52 -10.28 -4.10 4.36
C ARG A 52 -10.70 -3.72 5.77
N ILE A 53 -9.75 -3.69 6.72
CA ILE A 53 -10.03 -3.40 8.14
C ILE A 53 -10.32 -1.92 8.34
N GLY A 54 -9.59 -1.03 7.65
CA GLY A 54 -9.75 0.41 7.77
C GLY A 54 -10.89 1.00 6.96
N GLY A 55 -11.57 0.21 6.14
CA GLY A 55 -12.65 0.70 5.28
C GLY A 55 -12.17 1.65 4.19
N TYR A 56 -10.90 1.54 3.79
CA TYR A 56 -10.34 2.36 2.71
C TYR A 56 -10.86 1.84 1.36
N GLU A 57 -11.08 2.75 0.41
CA GLU A 57 -11.48 2.38 -0.94
C GLU A 57 -10.32 1.83 -1.76
N ARG A 58 -9.13 2.43 -1.61
CA ARG A 58 -7.95 2.09 -2.45
C ARG A 58 -6.64 2.55 -1.84
N GLU A 59 -5.57 2.02 -2.40
CA GLU A 59 -4.20 2.50 -2.18
C GLU A 59 -3.50 2.72 -3.52
N PHE A 60 -2.77 3.83 -3.62
CA PHE A 60 -1.76 4.01 -4.65
C PHE A 60 -0.39 3.71 -4.05
N PHE A 61 0.36 2.82 -4.68
CA PHE A 61 1.72 2.54 -4.26
C PHE A 61 2.69 2.63 -5.44
N ILE A 62 3.92 3.04 -5.14
CA ILE A 62 5.01 3.12 -6.11
C ILE A 62 5.98 2.00 -5.75
N SER A 63 6.34 1.19 -6.74
CA SER A 63 7.35 0.15 -6.59
C SER A 63 8.08 -0.08 -7.91
N GLN A 64 9.37 -0.37 -7.81
CA GLN A 64 10.20 -0.81 -8.94
C GLN A 64 10.27 -2.34 -9.03
N THR A 65 9.60 -3.07 -8.12
CA THR A 65 9.62 -4.54 -8.10
C THR A 65 8.49 -5.11 -8.98
N PRO A 66 8.81 -5.84 -10.08
CA PRO A 66 7.80 -6.41 -10.98
C PRO A 66 6.79 -7.30 -10.26
N ASP A 67 7.26 -8.21 -9.39
CA ASP A 67 6.41 -9.12 -8.61
C ASP A 67 5.34 -8.40 -7.76
N LEU A 68 5.56 -7.13 -7.39
CA LEU A 68 4.59 -6.35 -6.62
C LEU A 68 3.61 -5.60 -7.54
N VAL A 69 4.10 -5.15 -8.68
CA VAL A 69 3.28 -4.53 -9.73
C VAL A 69 2.25 -5.54 -10.23
N ASP A 70 2.64 -6.81 -10.39
CA ASP A 70 1.75 -7.90 -10.80
C ASP A 70 0.62 -8.19 -9.79
N GLU A 71 0.80 -7.82 -8.52
CA GLU A 71 -0.22 -7.97 -7.47
C GLU A 71 -1.17 -6.75 -7.38
N ALA A 72 -0.94 -5.70 -8.17
CA ALA A 72 -1.80 -4.52 -8.21
C ALA A 72 -3.10 -4.80 -8.97
N ASP A 73 -4.20 -4.18 -8.56
CA ASP A 73 -5.47 -4.24 -9.30
C ASP A 73 -5.42 -3.47 -10.63
N GLY A 74 -4.47 -2.53 -10.76
CA GLY A 74 -4.21 -1.77 -11.98
C GLY A 74 -2.86 -1.05 -11.91
N VAL A 75 -2.29 -0.76 -13.08
CA VAL A 75 -0.97 -0.13 -13.23
C VAL A 75 -1.10 1.20 -13.94
N ILE A 76 -0.51 2.25 -13.36
CA ILE A 76 -0.35 3.55 -14.00
C ILE A 76 1.08 3.61 -14.56
N ASP A 77 1.22 3.49 -15.87
CA ASP A 77 2.52 3.64 -16.54
C ASP A 77 2.86 5.12 -16.71
N VAL A 78 3.68 5.62 -15.79
CA VAL A 78 4.12 7.02 -15.78
C VAL A 78 5.05 7.35 -16.95
N VAL A 79 5.81 6.37 -17.46
CA VAL A 79 6.70 6.57 -18.61
C VAL A 79 5.88 6.76 -19.89
N ALA A 80 4.87 5.92 -20.09
CA ALA A 80 3.95 6.05 -21.22
C ALA A 80 3.15 7.37 -21.17
N LEU A 81 2.76 7.83 -19.97
CA LEU A 81 2.08 9.11 -19.79
C LEU A 81 2.95 10.33 -20.10
N ALA A 82 4.25 10.28 -19.75
CA ALA A 82 5.17 11.39 -20.00
C ALA A 82 5.54 11.57 -21.49
N ALA A 83 5.28 10.55 -22.32
CA ALA A 83 5.53 10.58 -23.76
C ALA A 83 4.35 11.11 -24.60
N GLN A 84 3.23 11.46 -23.95
CA GLN A 84 2.02 12.04 -24.57
C GLN A 84 2.08 13.57 -24.57
#